data_AF-A0A1Q4W1I6-F1
#
_entry.id   AF-A0A1Q4W1I6-F1
#
_cell.length_a   1.000
_cell.length_b   1.000
_cell.length_c   1.000
_cell.angle_alpha   90.00
_cell.angle_beta   90.00
_cell.angle_gamma   90.00
#
_symmetry.space_group_name_H-M   'P 1'
#
loop_
_entity.id
_entity.type
_entity.pdbx_description
1 polymer ?
#
loop_
_entity_poly.entity_id
_entity_poly.type
_entity_poly.pdbx_seq_one_letter_code
_entity_poly.pdbx_strand_id
1 'polypeptide(L)'
;MRERILALRAELLALSHRIHAHPETAFEEHLAAAWCSELLRAHGYSVTAPAHGLATAFDARLGSGPVTVALVCEYDALPGLGHACGHNLIAAAGIGAALGLAPYADELGLTVRVIGAPAEERGAGKALLLEAGAFDGVDAAMMVHPCPVEVADFRSFALGTLSVRYTGRAAHPSLDPHRGRNAADALTVAQVAIGLLRQHLPPQWRVHGITTAAGTAPNLIPDSASAEYEIRASAAEDLAELRSRVEDCFRAGALATGCEVELTRPEPDYLDMRSDPRLLTLWRANAAALGRPEPVESGPFACTDMGNVSHAVPSIHPVLDITGGACAPHEAAFAEAALGAEAERAVLDGAVAMAWTAADLAADLAAESAESAESAAATNE
;
A
#
# COMPACT_ATOMS: atom_id res chain seq x y z
N MET A 1 -25.68 -5.58 11.04
CA MET A 1 -24.23 -5.58 10.75
C MET A 1 -23.36 -5.60 12.01
N ARG A 2 -23.34 -4.54 12.84
CA ARG A 2 -22.48 -4.47 14.05
C ARG A 2 -22.59 -5.68 14.98
N GLU A 3 -23.80 -6.08 15.35
CA GLU A 3 -24.02 -7.25 16.22
C GLU A 3 -23.46 -8.54 15.63
N ARG A 4 -23.55 -8.71 14.30
CA ARG A 4 -22.96 -9.85 13.59
C ARG A 4 -21.44 -9.83 13.70
N ILE A 5 -20.81 -8.69 13.44
CA ILE A 5 -19.34 -8.55 13.55
C ILE A 5 -18.89 -8.85 14.99
N LEU A 6 -19.60 -8.34 15.98
CA LEU A 6 -19.32 -8.63 17.39
C LEU A 6 -19.51 -10.10 17.75
N ALA A 7 -20.50 -10.78 17.15
CA ALA A 7 -20.68 -12.22 17.32
C ALA A 7 -19.53 -13.04 16.70
N LEU A 8 -18.88 -12.51 15.65
CA LEU A 8 -17.71 -13.11 14.99
C LEU A 8 -16.37 -12.70 15.63
N ARG A 9 -16.38 -11.92 16.72
CA ARG A 9 -15.18 -11.39 17.39
C ARG A 9 -14.11 -12.46 17.61
N ALA A 10 -14.50 -13.62 18.14
CA ALA A 10 -13.54 -14.67 18.46
C ALA A 10 -12.84 -15.22 17.20
N GLU A 11 -13.57 -15.41 16.09
CA GLU A 11 -13.02 -15.89 14.82
C GLU A 11 -12.08 -14.85 14.20
N LEU A 12 -12.49 -13.57 14.18
CA LEU A 12 -11.71 -12.48 13.59
C LEU A 12 -10.39 -12.24 14.34
N LEU A 13 -10.45 -12.22 15.67
CA LEU A 13 -9.24 -12.05 16.49
C LEU A 13 -8.35 -13.29 16.44
N ALA A 14 -8.93 -14.49 16.35
CA ALA A 14 -8.14 -15.71 16.15
C ALA A 14 -7.41 -15.69 14.81
N LEU A 15 -8.04 -15.22 13.72
CA LEU A 15 -7.37 -15.02 12.44
C LEU A 15 -6.21 -14.02 12.60
N SER A 16 -6.46 -12.85 13.18
CA SER A 16 -5.44 -11.82 13.37
C SER A 16 -4.25 -12.33 14.16
N HIS A 17 -4.48 -12.98 15.30
CA HIS A 17 -3.41 -13.54 16.13
C HIS A 17 -2.65 -14.67 15.42
N ARG A 18 -3.34 -15.47 14.60
CA ARG A 18 -2.71 -16.54 13.84
C ARG A 18 -1.77 -15.99 12.77
N ILE A 19 -2.18 -14.97 12.03
CA ILE A 19 -1.35 -14.25 11.06
C ILE A 19 -0.15 -13.63 11.79
N HIS A 20 -0.42 -12.88 12.87
CA HIS A 20 0.63 -12.24 13.67
C HIS A 20 1.74 -13.20 14.13
N ALA A 21 1.34 -14.39 14.61
CA ALA A 21 2.26 -15.40 15.11
C ALA A 21 3.09 -16.11 14.02
N HIS A 22 2.75 -15.94 12.74
CA HIS A 22 3.42 -16.58 11.61
C HIS A 22 3.76 -15.54 10.54
N PRO A 23 4.69 -14.61 10.83
CA PRO A 23 5.01 -13.53 9.91
C PRO A 23 5.64 -14.09 8.64
N GLU A 24 5.05 -13.72 7.50
CA GLU A 24 5.53 -14.03 6.16
C GLU A 24 5.78 -12.73 5.41
N THR A 25 6.94 -12.60 4.77
CA THR A 25 7.33 -11.35 4.09
C THR A 25 6.69 -11.22 2.71
N ALA A 26 6.82 -10.03 2.11
CA ALA A 26 6.39 -9.72 0.75
C ALA A 26 6.53 -10.89 -0.24
N PHE A 27 5.42 -11.27 -0.85
CA PHE A 27 5.21 -12.37 -1.82
C PHE A 27 5.35 -13.81 -1.28
N GLU A 28 5.60 -13.98 0.01
CA GLU A 28 5.75 -15.29 0.67
C GLU A 28 4.62 -15.58 1.66
N GLU A 29 3.56 -14.76 1.70
CA GLU A 29 2.43 -14.79 2.63
C GLU A 29 1.40 -15.90 2.36
N HIS A 30 1.90 -17.12 2.14
CA HIS A 30 1.11 -18.28 1.76
C HIS A 30 0.12 -18.70 2.86
N LEU A 31 0.56 -18.73 4.12
CA LEU A 31 -0.29 -19.12 5.24
C LEU A 31 -1.35 -18.07 5.51
N ALA A 32 -0.98 -16.79 5.54
CA ALA A 32 -1.93 -15.72 5.79
C ALA A 32 -3.03 -15.66 4.72
N ALA A 33 -2.64 -15.70 3.43
CA ALA A 33 -3.59 -15.74 2.32
C ALA A 33 -4.51 -16.97 2.38
N ALA A 34 -3.97 -18.13 2.75
CA ALA A 34 -4.75 -19.36 2.90
C ALA A 34 -5.79 -19.24 4.03
N TRP A 35 -5.42 -18.75 5.21
CA TRP A 35 -6.34 -18.64 6.35
C TRP A 35 -7.43 -17.61 6.13
N CYS A 36 -7.10 -16.48 5.48
CA CYS A 36 -8.08 -15.50 5.03
C CYS A 36 -9.09 -16.14 4.06
N SER A 37 -8.59 -16.87 3.06
CA SER A 37 -9.42 -17.57 2.07
C SER A 37 -10.30 -18.66 2.69
N GLU A 38 -9.76 -19.43 3.63
CA GLU A 38 -10.49 -20.47 4.37
C GLU A 38 -11.66 -19.88 5.16
N LEU A 39 -11.43 -18.79 5.89
CA LEU A 39 -12.48 -18.13 6.67
C LEU A 39 -13.59 -17.58 5.75
N LEU A 40 -13.23 -16.92 4.66
CA LEU A 40 -14.20 -16.41 3.69
C LEU A 40 -15.05 -17.55 3.07
N ARG A 41 -14.43 -18.66 2.66
CA ARG A 41 -15.15 -19.84 2.15
C ARG A 41 -16.11 -20.42 3.19
N ALA A 42 -15.68 -20.49 4.45
CA ALA A 42 -16.52 -21.01 5.54
C ALA A 42 -17.79 -20.17 5.76
N HIS A 43 -17.77 -18.89 5.40
CA HIS A 43 -18.91 -17.97 5.46
C HIS A 43 -19.57 -17.73 4.08
N GLY A 44 -19.35 -18.62 3.11
CA GLY A 44 -20.13 -18.67 1.86
C GLY A 44 -19.62 -17.80 0.71
N TYR A 45 -18.43 -17.20 0.84
CA TYR A 45 -17.81 -16.49 -0.28
C TYR A 45 -17.29 -17.47 -1.34
N SER A 46 -17.44 -17.10 -2.61
CA SER A 46 -16.71 -17.74 -3.72
C SER A 46 -15.30 -17.18 -3.76
N VAL A 47 -14.28 -18.00 -3.47
CA VAL A 47 -12.89 -17.56 -3.34
C VAL A 47 -11.97 -18.22 -4.38
N THR A 48 -11.34 -17.38 -5.20
CA THR A 48 -10.24 -17.74 -6.10
C THR A 48 -8.90 -17.47 -5.39
N ALA A 49 -8.06 -18.50 -5.23
CA ALA A 49 -6.72 -18.39 -4.66
C ALA A 49 -5.84 -19.52 -5.23
N PRO A 50 -4.65 -19.25 -5.80
CA PRO A 50 -4.11 -17.91 -6.07
C PRO A 50 -4.96 -17.14 -7.10
N ALA A 51 -4.88 -15.82 -7.09
CA ALA A 51 -5.64 -14.94 -7.98
C ALA A 51 -4.72 -13.95 -8.72
N HIS A 52 -5.17 -13.47 -9.89
CA HIS A 52 -4.55 -12.35 -10.62
C HIS A 52 -3.04 -12.50 -10.90
N GLY A 53 -2.58 -13.75 -11.05
CA GLY A 53 -1.17 -14.06 -11.35
C GLY A 53 -0.21 -13.98 -10.15
N LEU A 54 -0.68 -13.64 -8.95
CA LEU A 54 0.14 -13.59 -7.74
C LEU A 54 -0.15 -14.80 -6.82
N ALA A 55 0.92 -15.48 -6.39
CA ALA A 55 0.81 -16.75 -5.66
C ALA A 55 0.16 -16.61 -4.28
N THR A 56 0.27 -15.44 -3.66
CA THR A 56 -0.24 -15.14 -2.32
C THR A 56 -1.40 -14.16 -2.35
N ALA A 57 -2.01 -13.90 -3.51
CA ALA A 57 -3.23 -13.10 -3.63
C ALA A 57 -4.48 -13.99 -3.65
N PHE A 58 -5.60 -13.43 -3.21
CA PHE A 58 -6.92 -14.06 -3.35
C PHE A 58 -7.99 -13.03 -3.75
N ASP A 59 -9.06 -13.54 -4.34
CA ASP A 59 -10.24 -12.75 -4.74
C ASP A 59 -11.49 -13.50 -4.31
N ALA A 60 -12.23 -12.90 -3.38
CA ALA A 60 -13.46 -13.45 -2.84
C ALA A 60 -14.65 -12.59 -3.22
N ARG A 61 -15.76 -13.21 -3.59
CA ARG A 61 -17.00 -12.51 -3.96
C ARG A 61 -18.22 -13.11 -3.27
N LEU A 62 -19.14 -12.24 -2.87
CA LEU A 62 -20.50 -12.58 -2.42
C LEU A 62 -21.50 -11.53 -2.90
N GLY A 63 -22.72 -11.96 -3.22
CA GLY A 63 -23.77 -11.11 -3.75
C GLY A 63 -23.67 -10.88 -5.26
N SER A 64 -24.75 -10.33 -5.82
CA SER A 64 -24.90 -10.05 -7.25
C SER A 64 -25.53 -8.69 -7.53
N GLY A 65 -25.48 -7.79 -6.55
CA GLY A 65 -26.03 -6.45 -6.69
C GLY A 65 -25.20 -5.56 -7.63
N PRO A 66 -25.81 -4.46 -8.13
CA PRO A 66 -25.20 -3.56 -9.10
C PRO A 66 -24.01 -2.76 -8.56
N VAL A 67 -23.90 -2.56 -7.24
CA VAL A 67 -22.81 -1.80 -6.62
C VAL A 67 -21.76 -2.78 -6.08
N THR A 68 -20.55 -2.73 -6.61
CA THR A 68 -19.43 -3.59 -6.19
C THR A 68 -18.47 -2.82 -5.29
N VAL A 69 -18.37 -3.24 -4.03
CA VAL A 69 -17.42 -2.68 -3.06
C VAL A 69 -16.30 -3.68 -2.79
N ALA A 70 -15.05 -3.26 -2.94
CA ALA A 70 -13.86 -4.04 -2.62
C ALA A 70 -13.33 -3.69 -1.23
N LEU A 71 -13.18 -4.71 -0.39
CA LEU A 71 -12.52 -4.66 0.91
C LEU A 71 -11.10 -5.20 0.72
N VAL A 72 -10.10 -4.32 0.80
CA VAL A 72 -8.70 -4.69 0.55
C VAL A 72 -8.06 -5.16 1.85
N CYS A 73 -7.38 -6.31 1.80
CA CYS A 73 -6.76 -6.95 2.94
C CYS A 73 -5.26 -7.14 2.68
N GLU A 74 -4.43 -6.55 3.53
CA GLU A 74 -2.97 -6.80 3.58
C GLU A 74 -2.64 -7.80 4.67
N TYR A 75 -1.51 -8.49 4.53
CA TYR A 75 -1.08 -9.52 5.49
C TYR A 75 0.40 -9.90 5.37
N ASP A 76 1.22 -9.06 4.73
CA ASP A 76 2.67 -9.22 4.71
C ASP A 76 3.31 -8.67 5.99
N ALA A 77 4.50 -9.20 6.29
CA ALA A 77 5.30 -8.86 7.45
C ALA A 77 6.64 -8.26 7.04
N LEU A 78 7.28 -7.59 8.00
CA LEU A 78 8.60 -6.99 7.82
C LEU A 78 9.72 -7.98 8.15
N PRO A 79 10.80 -8.03 7.34
CA PRO A 79 11.95 -8.89 7.62
C PRO A 79 12.56 -8.63 9.01
N GLY A 80 12.53 -9.65 9.87
CA GLY A 80 13.10 -9.59 11.22
C GLY A 80 12.30 -8.78 12.26
N LEU A 81 11.17 -8.16 11.86
CA LEU A 81 10.31 -7.34 12.72
C LEU A 81 8.89 -7.92 12.88
N GLY A 82 8.50 -8.87 12.03
CA GLY A 82 7.15 -9.45 12.05
C GLY A 82 6.10 -8.44 11.60
N HIS A 83 4.88 -8.53 12.13
CA HIS A 83 3.80 -7.60 11.79
C HIS A 83 3.90 -6.26 12.54
N ALA A 84 5.07 -5.62 12.47
CA ALA A 84 5.31 -4.29 13.04
C ALA A 84 4.60 -3.15 12.30
N CYS A 85 3.90 -3.44 11.20
CA CYS A 85 2.95 -2.52 10.55
C CYS A 85 1.48 -2.89 10.82
N GLY A 86 1.22 -4.00 11.53
CA GLY A 86 -0.12 -4.41 11.94
C GLY A 86 -1.00 -4.96 10.81
N HIS A 87 -0.43 -5.48 9.73
CA HIS A 87 -1.20 -6.03 8.58
C HIS A 87 -2.12 -7.20 8.99
N ASN A 88 -1.80 -7.91 10.07
CA ASN A 88 -2.71 -8.89 10.68
C ASN A 88 -4.07 -8.27 11.13
N LEU A 89 -4.09 -7.00 11.51
CA LEU A 89 -5.30 -6.26 11.88
C LEU A 89 -6.08 -5.83 10.64
N ILE A 90 -5.36 -5.42 9.58
CA ILE A 90 -5.93 -5.02 8.29
C ILE A 90 -6.72 -6.19 7.68
N ALA A 91 -6.10 -7.37 7.57
CA ALA A 91 -6.77 -8.58 7.11
C ALA A 91 -8.03 -8.91 7.91
N ALA A 92 -7.93 -8.90 9.24
CA ALA A 92 -9.05 -9.24 10.12
C ALA A 92 -10.19 -8.22 10.04
N ALA A 93 -9.88 -6.92 9.93
CA ALA A 93 -10.87 -5.87 9.80
C ALA A 93 -11.60 -5.93 8.45
N GLY A 94 -10.87 -6.09 7.34
CA GLY A 94 -11.43 -6.23 6.00
C GLY A 94 -12.34 -7.45 5.88
N ILE A 95 -11.91 -8.61 6.38
CA ILE A 95 -12.75 -9.81 6.42
C ILE A 95 -13.94 -9.60 7.36
N GLY A 96 -13.74 -8.97 8.52
CA GLY A 96 -14.83 -8.64 9.44
C GLY A 96 -15.94 -7.81 8.79
N ALA A 97 -15.57 -6.79 8.02
CA ALA A 97 -16.52 -5.98 7.26
C ALA A 97 -17.28 -6.84 6.24
N ALA A 98 -16.57 -7.69 5.50
CA ALA A 98 -17.16 -8.57 4.49
C ALA A 98 -18.19 -9.53 5.12
N LEU A 99 -17.82 -10.18 6.23
CA LEU A 99 -18.72 -11.12 6.93
C LEU A 99 -19.90 -10.40 7.60
N GLY A 100 -19.71 -9.15 8.01
CA GLY A 100 -20.75 -8.28 8.55
C GLY A 100 -21.79 -7.85 7.51
N LEU A 101 -21.33 -7.56 6.29
CA LEU A 101 -22.15 -7.18 5.13
C LEU A 101 -22.90 -8.36 4.51
N ALA A 102 -22.29 -9.56 4.50
CA ALA A 102 -22.76 -10.71 3.74
C ALA A 102 -24.28 -11.00 3.85
N PRO A 103 -24.92 -10.99 5.03
CA PRO A 103 -26.37 -11.26 5.13
C PRO A 103 -27.27 -10.18 4.49
N TYR A 104 -26.74 -8.99 4.25
CA TYR A 104 -27.46 -7.82 3.75
C TYR A 104 -27.09 -7.47 2.31
N ALA A 105 -26.14 -8.20 1.70
CA ALA A 105 -25.61 -7.85 0.39
C ALA A 105 -26.71 -7.76 -0.69
N ASP A 106 -27.61 -8.75 -0.75
CA ASP A 106 -28.70 -8.77 -1.73
C ASP A 106 -29.73 -7.65 -1.48
N GLU A 107 -30.07 -7.40 -0.21
CA GLU A 107 -31.02 -6.34 0.19
C GLU A 107 -30.49 -4.95 -0.19
N LEU A 108 -29.19 -4.73 -0.02
CA LEU A 108 -28.54 -3.46 -0.30
C LEU A 108 -28.11 -3.30 -1.77
N GLY A 109 -28.36 -4.31 -2.62
CA GLY A 109 -27.88 -4.26 -3.99
C GLY A 109 -26.35 -4.23 -4.09
N LEU A 110 -25.67 -4.90 -3.16
CA LEU A 110 -24.21 -5.01 -3.11
C LEU A 110 -23.71 -6.31 -3.74
N THR A 111 -22.59 -6.18 -4.45
CA THR A 111 -21.60 -7.24 -4.60
C THR A 111 -20.43 -6.91 -3.67
N VAL A 112 -20.17 -7.73 -2.67
CA VAL A 112 -19.03 -7.57 -1.75
C VAL A 112 -17.86 -8.36 -2.30
N ARG A 113 -16.75 -7.68 -2.60
CA ARG A 113 -15.48 -8.31 -2.97
C ARG A 113 -14.46 -8.14 -1.86
N VAL A 114 -13.66 -9.17 -1.60
CA VAL A 114 -12.50 -9.10 -0.70
C VAL A 114 -11.27 -9.43 -1.53
N ILE A 115 -10.35 -8.47 -1.59
CA ILE A 115 -9.11 -8.60 -2.36
C ILE A 115 -7.97 -8.77 -1.37
N GLY A 116 -7.37 -9.96 -1.37
CA GLY A 116 -6.13 -10.22 -0.65
C GLY A 116 -4.95 -9.67 -1.43
N ALA A 117 -4.34 -8.61 -0.90
CA ALA A 117 -3.25 -7.88 -1.50
C ALA A 117 -1.94 -8.19 -0.77
N PRO A 118 -1.04 -8.99 -1.38
CA PRO A 118 0.27 -9.27 -0.79
C PRO A 118 1.22 -8.08 -0.97
N ALA A 119 2.39 -8.16 -0.32
CA ALA A 119 3.57 -7.37 -0.67
C ALA A 119 3.36 -5.84 -0.72
N GLU A 120 2.69 -5.26 0.28
CA GLU A 120 2.59 -3.81 0.38
C GLU A 120 3.92 -3.19 0.81
N GLU A 121 4.62 -3.81 1.78
CA GLU A 121 5.87 -3.27 2.33
C GLU A 121 7.01 -3.23 1.31
N ARG A 122 6.93 -4.10 0.30
CA ARG A 122 7.89 -4.16 -0.80
C ARG A 122 7.30 -4.89 -2.00
N GLY A 123 7.30 -4.27 -3.17
CA GLY A 123 6.84 -4.87 -4.42
C GLY A 123 5.52 -4.33 -4.97
N ALA A 124 4.84 -3.45 -4.23
CA ALA A 124 3.59 -2.82 -4.62
C ALA A 124 2.54 -3.81 -5.16
N GLY A 125 2.21 -4.84 -4.37
CA GLY A 125 1.32 -5.91 -4.81
C GLY A 125 -0.04 -5.42 -5.32
N LYS A 126 -0.61 -4.33 -4.79
CA LYS A 126 -1.87 -3.73 -5.30
C LYS A 126 -1.70 -3.12 -6.68
N ALA A 127 -0.53 -2.56 -7.00
CA ALA A 127 -0.25 -2.07 -8.34
C ALA A 127 -0.24 -3.23 -9.36
N LEU A 128 0.39 -4.35 -9.01
CA LEU A 128 0.39 -5.56 -9.84
C LEU A 128 -1.02 -6.16 -9.99
N LEU A 129 -1.80 -6.19 -8.91
CA LEU A 129 -3.20 -6.63 -8.94
C LEU A 129 -4.05 -5.72 -9.84
N LEU A 130 -3.84 -4.41 -9.78
CA LEU A 130 -4.53 -3.44 -10.63
C LEU A 130 -4.21 -3.68 -12.11
N GLU A 131 -2.94 -3.88 -12.46
CA GLU A 131 -2.52 -4.23 -13.82
C GLU A 131 -3.13 -5.55 -14.31
N ALA A 132 -3.37 -6.50 -13.40
CA ALA A 132 -3.99 -7.80 -13.69
C ALA A 132 -5.53 -7.76 -13.73
N GLY A 133 -6.16 -6.59 -13.55
CA GLY A 133 -7.62 -6.42 -13.62
C GLY A 133 -8.36 -6.79 -12.32
N ALA A 134 -7.66 -6.87 -11.17
CA ALA A 134 -8.29 -7.24 -9.90
C ALA A 134 -9.41 -6.28 -9.47
N PHE A 135 -9.29 -5.01 -9.86
CA PHE A 135 -10.24 -3.95 -9.51
C PHE A 135 -11.24 -3.63 -10.64
N ASP A 136 -11.26 -4.42 -11.71
CA ASP A 136 -12.22 -4.21 -12.80
C ASP A 136 -13.66 -4.36 -12.30
N GLY A 137 -14.51 -3.38 -12.63
CA GLY A 137 -15.92 -3.35 -12.23
C GLY A 137 -16.14 -3.13 -10.73
N VAL A 138 -15.14 -2.64 -9.99
CA VAL A 138 -15.29 -2.18 -8.61
C VAL A 138 -15.72 -0.70 -8.62
N ASP A 139 -16.80 -0.38 -7.90
CA ASP A 139 -17.32 0.99 -7.78
C ASP A 139 -16.63 1.77 -6.65
N ALA A 140 -16.21 1.07 -5.59
CA ALA A 140 -15.45 1.66 -4.49
C ALA A 140 -14.52 0.63 -3.82
N ALA A 141 -13.35 1.07 -3.36
CA ALA A 141 -12.42 0.26 -2.59
C ALA A 141 -12.14 0.88 -1.21
N MET A 142 -12.02 0.05 -0.18
CA MET A 142 -11.74 0.53 1.18
C MET A 142 -10.88 -0.45 1.97
N MET A 143 -10.06 0.12 2.84
CA MET A 143 -9.30 -0.58 3.87
C MET A 143 -9.11 0.33 5.07
N VAL A 144 -8.73 -0.24 6.22
CA VAL A 144 -8.31 0.49 7.41
C VAL A 144 -6.88 0.11 7.76
N HIS A 145 -6.14 0.99 8.41
CA HIS A 145 -4.77 0.71 8.82
C HIS A 145 -4.52 1.07 10.29
N PRO A 146 -3.91 0.21 11.11
CA PRO A 146 -3.56 0.57 12.49
C PRO A 146 -2.43 1.62 12.52
N CYS A 147 -2.53 2.62 13.38
CA CYS A 147 -1.55 3.70 13.51
C CYS A 147 -1.48 4.20 14.96
N PRO A 148 -0.55 5.12 15.29
CA PRO A 148 -0.49 5.79 16.59
C PRO A 148 -1.40 7.02 16.71
N VAL A 149 -2.20 7.29 15.68
CA VAL A 149 -3.07 8.46 15.56
C VAL A 149 -4.33 8.05 14.79
N GLU A 150 -5.40 8.79 15.01
CA GLU A 150 -6.66 8.64 14.27
C GLU A 150 -6.68 9.61 13.08
N VAL A 151 -6.75 9.12 11.84
CA VAL A 151 -6.84 9.97 10.64
C VAL A 151 -7.89 9.41 9.69
N ALA A 152 -8.87 10.24 9.34
CA ALA A 152 -9.89 9.86 8.37
C ALA A 152 -9.44 10.06 6.92
N ASP A 153 -8.85 11.23 6.61
CA ASP A 153 -8.28 11.54 5.28
C ASP A 153 -6.77 11.24 5.29
N PHE A 154 -6.42 9.97 5.11
CA PHE A 154 -5.03 9.56 5.03
C PHE A 154 -4.40 10.02 3.72
N ARG A 155 -3.20 10.60 3.81
CA ARG A 155 -2.41 11.04 2.67
C ARG A 155 -1.07 10.35 2.69
N SER A 156 -0.63 9.89 1.53
CA SER A 156 0.69 9.28 1.33
C SER A 156 1.50 10.04 0.29
N PHE A 157 2.81 9.82 0.31
CA PHE A 157 3.70 10.27 -0.75
C PHE A 157 3.67 9.29 -1.92
N ALA A 158 4.01 9.79 -3.11
CA ALA A 158 4.43 8.93 -4.20
C ALA A 158 5.90 8.50 -3.98
N LEU A 159 6.20 7.23 -4.22
CA LEU A 159 7.52 6.64 -4.02
C LEU A 159 7.92 5.83 -5.24
N GLY A 160 9.18 6.00 -5.64
CA GLY A 160 9.83 5.23 -6.68
C GLY A 160 11.16 4.67 -6.20
N THR A 161 11.49 3.46 -6.64
CA THR A 161 12.79 2.85 -6.42
C THR A 161 13.66 2.89 -7.67
N LEU A 162 14.98 2.83 -7.48
CA LEU A 162 15.97 2.87 -8.53
C LEU A 162 17.20 2.04 -8.14
N SER A 163 17.44 0.95 -8.86
CA SER A 163 18.67 0.16 -8.77
C SER A 163 19.64 0.62 -9.86
N VAL A 164 20.87 0.93 -9.45
CA VAL A 164 21.91 1.53 -10.29
C VAL A 164 23.08 0.56 -10.40
N ARG A 165 23.55 0.30 -11.62
CA ARG A 165 24.76 -0.48 -11.89
C ARG A 165 25.67 0.28 -12.85
N TYR A 166 26.88 0.58 -12.41
CA TYR A 166 27.95 1.10 -13.27
C TYR A 166 28.85 -0.04 -13.74
N THR A 167 29.21 0.01 -15.01
CA THR A 167 30.24 -0.84 -15.62
C THR A 167 31.37 0.03 -16.14
N GLY A 168 32.58 -0.25 -15.67
CA GLY A 168 33.80 0.45 -16.00
C GLY A 168 34.85 -0.51 -16.56
N ARG A 169 36.11 -0.28 -16.19
CA ARG A 169 37.25 -1.09 -16.63
C ARG A 169 38.34 -1.09 -15.59
N ALA A 170 38.73 -2.28 -15.16
CA ALA A 170 39.79 -2.47 -14.19
C ALA A 170 41.15 -2.10 -14.80
N ALA A 171 42.01 -1.53 -13.96
CA ALA A 171 43.41 -1.27 -14.26
C ALA A 171 44.20 -1.19 -12.95
N HIS A 172 45.52 -1.36 -13.02
CA HIS A 172 46.36 -1.21 -11.85
C HIS A 172 46.57 0.30 -11.58
N PRO A 173 46.20 0.83 -10.41
CA PRO A 173 46.17 2.27 -10.16
C PRO A 173 47.54 2.93 -10.30
N SER A 174 48.63 2.20 -10.02
CA SER A 174 50.00 2.72 -10.16
C SER A 174 50.68 2.44 -11.50
N LEU A 175 50.24 1.44 -12.28
CA LEU A 175 50.96 1.02 -13.50
C LEU A 175 50.31 1.62 -14.75
N ASP A 176 49.00 1.49 -14.87
CA ASP A 176 48.27 1.90 -16.06
C ASP A 176 46.89 2.54 -15.77
N PRO A 177 46.80 3.53 -14.85
CA PRO A 177 45.52 4.12 -14.45
C PRO A 177 44.75 4.75 -15.61
N HIS A 178 45.45 5.29 -16.60
CA HIS A 178 44.87 5.91 -17.81
C HIS A 178 44.04 4.94 -18.67
N ARG A 179 44.21 3.62 -18.49
CA ARG A 179 43.45 2.59 -19.20
C ARG A 179 42.17 2.18 -18.47
N GLY A 180 42.04 2.56 -17.20
CA GLY A 180 40.89 2.26 -16.35
C GLY A 180 39.70 3.18 -16.61
N ARG A 181 38.52 2.72 -16.19
CA ARG A 181 37.27 3.50 -16.08
C ARG A 181 36.68 3.17 -14.71
N ASN A 182 36.76 4.12 -13.79
CA ASN A 182 36.48 3.85 -12.38
C ASN A 182 34.98 3.97 -12.09
N ALA A 183 34.33 2.83 -11.90
CA ALA A 183 32.90 2.77 -11.61
C ALA A 183 32.55 3.38 -10.23
N ALA A 184 33.46 3.32 -9.25
CA ALA A 184 33.26 3.94 -7.94
C ALA A 184 33.33 5.48 -8.02
N ASP A 185 34.19 6.02 -8.90
CA ASP A 185 34.22 7.46 -9.16
C ASP A 185 32.93 7.92 -9.87
N ALA A 186 32.38 7.10 -10.77
CA ALA A 186 31.12 7.40 -11.45
C ALA A 186 29.97 7.57 -10.45
N LEU A 187 29.87 6.65 -9.48
CA LEU A 187 28.90 6.73 -8.40
C LEU A 187 29.16 7.94 -7.48
N THR A 188 30.42 8.25 -7.20
CA THR A 188 30.79 9.45 -6.42
C THR A 188 30.32 10.73 -7.11
N VAL A 189 30.55 10.86 -8.43
CA VAL A 189 30.07 12.01 -9.22
C VAL A 189 28.55 12.13 -9.15
N ALA A 190 27.82 11.01 -9.30
CA ALA A 190 26.37 11.00 -9.20
C ALA A 190 25.87 11.42 -7.81
N GLN A 191 26.52 10.97 -6.73
CA GLN A 191 26.19 11.36 -5.36
C GLN A 191 26.40 12.85 -5.10
N VAL A 192 27.49 13.43 -5.62
CA VAL A 192 27.72 14.88 -5.57
C VAL A 192 26.65 15.63 -6.36
N ALA A 193 26.33 15.16 -7.58
CA ALA A 193 25.29 15.77 -8.41
C ALA A 193 23.91 15.73 -7.73
N ILE A 194 23.53 14.61 -7.09
CA ILE A 194 22.31 14.49 -6.29
C ILE A 194 22.35 15.45 -5.09
N GLY A 195 23.51 15.57 -4.43
CA GLY A 195 23.71 16.52 -3.33
C GLY A 195 23.42 17.97 -3.74
N LEU A 196 23.85 18.37 -4.94
CA LEU A 196 23.58 19.69 -5.51
C LEU A 196 22.14 19.83 -6.01
N LEU A 197 21.58 18.78 -6.62
CA LEU A 197 20.20 18.75 -7.11
C LEU A 197 19.21 19.12 -5.99
N ARG A 198 19.46 18.67 -4.75
CA ARG A 198 18.60 18.93 -3.58
C ARG A 198 18.34 20.42 -3.31
N GLN A 199 19.25 21.32 -3.68
CA GLN A 199 19.01 22.77 -3.57
C GLN A 199 17.84 23.25 -4.46
N HIS A 200 17.52 22.50 -5.50
CA HIS A 200 16.53 22.82 -6.53
C HIS A 200 15.32 21.89 -6.49
N LEU A 201 15.12 21.17 -5.39
CA LEU A 201 13.94 20.32 -5.18
C LEU A 201 12.96 21.01 -4.21
N PRO A 202 11.64 20.80 -4.39
CA PRO A 202 10.65 21.18 -3.40
C PRO A 202 10.97 20.62 -2.00
N PRO A 203 10.68 21.36 -0.91
CA PRO A 203 10.99 20.94 0.46
C PRO A 203 10.38 19.60 0.91
N GLN A 204 9.37 19.10 0.21
CA GLN A 204 8.68 17.83 0.47
C GLN A 204 9.24 16.66 -0.33
N TRP A 205 10.04 16.90 -1.37
CA TRP A 205 10.64 15.85 -2.18
C TRP A 205 11.90 15.29 -1.51
N ARG A 206 12.13 13.98 -1.62
CA ARG A 206 13.30 13.31 -1.05
C ARG A 206 13.97 12.43 -2.08
N VAL A 207 15.29 12.34 -1.98
CA VAL A 207 16.10 11.35 -2.68
C VAL A 207 17.18 10.87 -1.71
N HIS A 208 17.21 9.57 -1.45
CA HIS A 208 18.16 8.93 -0.56
C HIS A 208 18.44 7.52 -1.04
N GLY A 209 19.56 6.95 -0.59
CA GLY A 209 20.00 5.66 -1.06
C GLY A 209 21.34 5.28 -0.47
N ILE A 210 21.81 4.10 -0.83
CA ILE A 210 23.07 3.51 -0.37
C ILE A 210 23.89 2.99 -1.52
N THR A 211 25.21 3.03 -1.37
CA THR A 211 26.12 2.23 -2.19
C THR A 211 26.09 0.79 -1.68
N THR A 212 25.73 -0.16 -2.53
CA THR A 212 25.69 -1.59 -2.17
C THR A 212 27.01 -2.28 -2.46
N ALA A 213 27.74 -1.85 -3.50
CA ALA A 213 29.10 -2.30 -3.79
C ALA A 213 29.88 -1.23 -4.59
N ALA A 214 31.19 -1.12 -4.38
CA ALA A 214 32.04 -0.18 -5.14
C ALA A 214 33.51 -0.64 -5.14
N GLY A 215 33.80 -1.71 -5.89
CA GLY A 215 35.13 -2.33 -5.96
C GLY A 215 35.40 -3.38 -4.88
N THR A 216 36.57 -4.02 -4.98
CA THR A 216 36.94 -5.19 -4.17
C THR A 216 38.29 -5.08 -3.47
N ALA A 217 39.18 -4.19 -3.94
CA ALA A 217 40.51 -4.00 -3.36
C ALA A 217 41.06 -2.59 -3.67
N PRO A 218 41.88 -1.99 -2.79
CA PRO A 218 42.40 -0.63 -2.97
C PRO A 218 43.47 -0.52 -4.08
N ASN A 219 44.12 -1.63 -4.42
CA ASN A 219 45.13 -1.69 -5.49
C ASN A 219 44.53 -2.09 -6.85
N LEU A 220 43.21 -1.99 -7.01
CA LEU A 220 42.49 -2.27 -8.24
C LEU A 220 41.51 -1.13 -8.52
N ILE A 221 41.56 -0.52 -9.70
CA ILE A 221 40.53 0.44 -10.10
C ILE A 221 39.20 -0.31 -10.24
N PRO A 222 38.13 0.09 -9.51
CA PRO A 222 36.82 -0.56 -9.59
C PRO A 222 36.25 -0.54 -11.01
N ASP A 223 35.95 -1.72 -11.55
CA ASP A 223 35.25 -1.90 -12.82
C ASP A 223 33.73 -2.05 -12.67
N SER A 224 33.25 -2.14 -11.43
CA SER A 224 31.83 -2.21 -11.13
C SER A 224 31.51 -1.45 -9.84
N ALA A 225 30.32 -0.85 -9.82
CA ALA A 225 29.72 -0.26 -8.63
C ALA A 225 28.20 -0.36 -8.73
N SER A 226 27.53 -0.55 -7.60
CA SER A 226 26.08 -0.65 -7.53
C SER A 226 25.53 0.15 -6.35
N ALA A 227 24.29 0.61 -6.51
CA ALA A 227 23.58 1.38 -5.50
C ALA A 227 22.06 1.20 -5.60
N GLU A 228 21.37 1.42 -4.48
CA GLU A 228 19.91 1.40 -4.38
C GLU A 228 19.42 2.75 -3.86
N TYR A 229 18.43 3.31 -4.53
CA TYR A 229 17.87 4.63 -4.23
C TYR A 229 16.35 4.61 -4.18
N GLU A 230 15.82 5.41 -3.26
CA GLU A 230 14.41 5.76 -3.16
C GLU A 230 14.23 7.24 -3.50
N ILE A 231 13.12 7.51 -4.19
CA ILE A 231 12.75 8.81 -4.72
C ILE A 231 11.32 9.08 -4.29
N ARG A 232 11.12 10.11 -3.48
CA ARG A 232 9.81 10.45 -2.90
C ARG A 232 9.35 11.82 -3.38
N ALA A 233 8.11 11.89 -3.86
CA ALA A 233 7.46 13.10 -4.31
C ALA A 233 6.12 13.32 -3.59
N SER A 234 5.61 14.56 -3.65
CA SER A 234 4.31 14.90 -3.05
C SER A 234 3.14 14.21 -3.74
N ALA A 235 3.24 13.99 -5.04
CA ALA A 235 2.18 13.44 -5.87
C ALA A 235 2.78 12.58 -6.99
N ALA A 236 1.97 11.72 -7.59
CA ALA A 236 2.35 10.85 -8.70
C ALA A 236 2.88 11.63 -9.91
N GLU A 237 2.27 12.77 -10.21
CA GLU A 237 2.65 13.63 -11.34
C GLU A 237 4.06 14.21 -11.17
N ASP A 238 4.46 14.46 -9.93
CA ASP A 238 5.76 15.00 -9.55
C ASP A 238 6.87 13.94 -9.62
N LEU A 239 6.53 12.66 -9.39
CA LEU A 239 7.49 11.57 -9.29
C LEU A 239 8.26 11.39 -10.61
N ALA A 240 7.59 11.53 -11.75
CA ALA A 240 8.22 11.42 -13.07
C ALA A 240 9.29 12.50 -13.29
N GLU A 241 9.03 13.75 -12.89
CA GLU A 241 10.01 14.84 -13.00
C GLU A 241 11.22 14.58 -12.12
N LEU A 242 10.98 14.31 -10.83
CA LEU A 242 12.06 14.06 -9.88
C LEU A 242 12.92 12.88 -10.32
N ARG A 243 12.30 11.79 -10.77
CA ARG A 243 12.99 10.62 -11.28
C ARG A 243 13.87 10.96 -12.46
N SER A 244 13.36 11.68 -13.46
CA SER A 244 14.17 12.06 -14.62
C SER A 244 15.44 12.82 -14.19
N ARG A 245 15.30 13.77 -13.26
CA ARG A 245 16.42 14.58 -12.75
C ARG A 245 17.43 13.75 -11.95
N VAL A 246 16.96 12.77 -11.17
CA VAL A 246 17.81 11.86 -10.41
C VAL A 246 18.54 10.88 -11.34
N GLU A 247 17.84 10.29 -12.32
CA GLU A 247 18.45 9.43 -13.33
C GLU A 247 19.53 10.17 -14.14
N ASP A 248 19.32 11.46 -14.44
CA ASP A 248 20.32 12.29 -15.11
C ASP A 248 21.58 12.53 -14.27
N CYS A 249 21.48 12.55 -12.93
CA CYS A 249 22.64 12.60 -12.05
C CYS A 249 23.50 11.33 -12.19
N PHE A 250 22.87 10.16 -12.32
CA PHE A 250 23.60 8.91 -12.58
C PHE A 250 24.18 8.87 -14.00
N ARG A 251 23.44 9.33 -15.00
CA ARG A 251 23.98 9.46 -16.37
C ARG A 251 25.18 10.41 -16.43
N ALA A 252 25.18 11.49 -15.65
CA ALA A 252 26.32 12.41 -15.53
C ALA A 252 27.57 11.73 -14.94
N GLY A 253 27.40 10.85 -13.95
CA GLY A 253 28.48 10.04 -13.38
C GLY A 253 29.14 9.12 -14.41
N ALA A 254 28.33 8.44 -15.22
CA ALA A 254 28.80 7.63 -16.35
C ALA A 254 29.57 8.47 -17.37
N LEU A 255 28.97 9.58 -17.81
CA LEU A 255 29.56 10.49 -18.81
C LEU A 255 30.91 11.04 -18.34
N ALA A 256 31.01 11.53 -17.10
CA ALA A 256 32.21 12.16 -16.57
C ALA A 256 33.40 11.19 -16.47
N THR A 257 33.13 9.90 -16.25
CA THR A 257 34.15 8.87 -16.01
C THR A 257 34.39 7.97 -17.21
N GLY A 258 33.56 8.06 -18.25
CA GLY A 258 33.55 7.14 -19.39
C GLY A 258 33.12 5.72 -19.02
N CYS A 259 32.30 5.57 -17.97
CA CYS A 259 31.64 4.32 -17.61
C CYS A 259 30.29 4.20 -18.32
N GLU A 260 29.72 3.00 -18.30
CA GLU A 260 28.33 2.75 -18.66
C GLU A 260 27.47 2.69 -17.39
N VAL A 261 26.20 3.09 -17.48
CA VAL A 261 25.24 2.97 -16.38
C VAL A 261 23.98 2.30 -16.84
N GLU A 262 23.51 1.36 -16.03
CA GLU A 262 22.21 0.73 -16.14
C GLU A 262 21.35 1.15 -14.96
N LEU A 263 20.12 1.57 -15.27
CA LEU A 263 19.13 2.06 -14.32
C LEU A 263 17.91 1.16 -14.45
N THR A 264 17.53 0.49 -13.36
CA THR A 264 16.38 -0.41 -13.32
C THR A 264 15.44 -0.03 -12.19
N ARG A 265 14.17 -0.38 -12.35
CA ARG A 265 13.11 -0.14 -11.37
C ARG A 265 12.70 -1.51 -10.87
N PRO A 266 13.15 -1.93 -9.67
CA PRO A 266 12.98 -3.31 -9.22
C PRO A 266 11.53 -3.66 -8.89
N GLU A 267 10.66 -2.66 -8.70
CA GLU A 267 9.25 -2.80 -8.37
C GLU A 267 8.44 -1.63 -8.95
N PRO A 268 7.10 -1.75 -9.02
CA PRO A 268 6.23 -0.67 -9.43
C PRO A 268 6.35 0.56 -8.52
N ASP A 269 5.95 1.71 -9.05
CA ASP A 269 5.86 2.94 -8.26
C ASP A 269 4.65 2.90 -7.34
N TYR A 270 4.82 3.41 -6.12
CA TYR A 270 3.73 3.68 -5.19
C TYR A 270 3.21 5.09 -5.47
N LEU A 271 1.90 5.25 -5.65
CA LEU A 271 1.29 6.57 -5.91
C LEU A 271 0.80 7.25 -4.63
N ASP A 272 0.56 8.56 -4.69
CA ASP A 272 -0.07 9.30 -3.60
C ASP A 272 -1.53 8.87 -3.39
N MET A 273 -1.95 8.75 -2.13
CA MET A 273 -3.32 8.41 -1.76
C MET A 273 -4.28 9.56 -2.05
N ARG A 274 -5.37 9.26 -2.76
CA ARG A 274 -6.46 10.17 -3.10
C ARG A 274 -7.78 9.66 -2.55
N SER A 275 -8.14 10.12 -1.35
CA SER A 275 -9.42 9.76 -0.73
C SER A 275 -10.60 10.28 -1.54
N ASP A 276 -11.58 9.42 -1.82
CA ASP A 276 -12.85 9.86 -2.41
C ASP A 276 -13.65 10.69 -1.39
N PRO A 277 -14.09 11.91 -1.74
CA PRO A 277 -14.80 12.78 -0.81
C PRO A 277 -16.11 12.21 -0.28
N ARG A 278 -16.86 11.46 -1.10
CA ARG A 278 -18.15 10.89 -0.71
C ARG A 278 -17.94 9.77 0.30
N LEU A 279 -17.06 8.82 0.01
CA LEU A 279 -16.67 7.76 0.93
C LEU A 279 -16.12 8.33 2.25
N LEU A 280 -15.31 9.40 2.18
CA LEU A 280 -14.76 10.05 3.36
C LEU A 280 -15.84 10.68 4.24
N THR A 281 -16.86 11.31 3.66
CA THR A 281 -18.01 11.84 4.41
C THR A 281 -18.76 10.73 5.14
N LEU A 282 -19.08 9.64 4.44
CA LEU A 282 -19.76 8.48 5.01
C LEU A 282 -18.93 7.85 6.14
N TRP A 283 -17.64 7.64 5.89
CA TRP A 283 -16.70 7.12 6.88
C TRP A 283 -16.67 7.97 8.16
N ARG A 284 -16.53 9.30 8.04
CA ARG A 284 -16.47 10.20 9.19
C ARG A 284 -17.73 10.12 10.05
N ALA A 285 -18.90 10.09 9.42
CA ALA A 285 -20.17 9.93 10.13
C ALA A 285 -20.24 8.59 10.88
N ASN A 286 -19.83 7.51 10.22
CA ASN A 286 -19.85 6.16 10.79
C ASN A 286 -18.83 5.96 11.92
N ALA A 287 -17.61 6.46 11.77
CA ALA A 287 -16.59 6.45 12.82
C ALA A 287 -17.04 7.25 14.05
N ALA A 288 -17.61 8.44 13.86
CA ALA A 288 -18.16 9.24 14.96
C ALA A 288 -19.32 8.52 15.68
N ALA A 289 -20.22 7.87 14.94
CA ALA A 289 -21.32 7.08 15.51
C ALA A 289 -20.84 5.87 16.33
N LEU A 290 -19.66 5.31 16.02
CA LEU A 290 -19.01 4.27 16.81
C LEU A 290 -18.31 4.80 18.07
N GLY A 291 -18.17 6.11 18.22
CA GLY A 291 -17.40 6.72 19.32
C GLY A 291 -15.89 6.54 19.16
N ARG A 292 -15.42 6.50 17.90
CA ARG A 292 -13.98 6.64 17.62
C ARG A 292 -13.52 8.07 17.96
N PRO A 293 -12.26 8.26 18.35
CA PRO A 293 -11.67 9.58 18.51
C PRO A 293 -11.92 10.51 17.32
N GLU A 294 -11.97 11.81 17.56
CA GLU A 294 -12.01 12.80 16.48
C GLU A 294 -10.71 12.70 15.67
N PRO A 295 -10.78 12.49 14.34
CA PRO A 295 -9.59 12.34 13.53
C PRO A 295 -8.79 13.64 13.48
N VAL A 296 -7.46 13.52 13.52
CA VAL A 296 -6.57 14.66 13.30
C VAL A 296 -6.34 14.88 11.80
N GLU A 297 -6.16 16.14 11.41
CA GLU A 297 -5.66 16.45 10.07
C GLU A 297 -4.15 16.21 10.00
N SER A 298 -3.70 15.57 8.93
CA SER A 298 -2.29 15.29 8.71
C SER A 298 -1.89 15.53 7.26
N GLY A 299 -0.65 15.98 7.06
CA GLY A 299 -0.02 15.94 5.74
C GLY A 299 0.41 14.50 5.40
N PRO A 300 1.01 14.28 4.22
CA PRO A 300 1.52 12.95 3.89
C PRO A 300 2.62 12.51 4.87
N PHE A 301 2.55 11.27 5.36
CA PHE A 301 3.53 10.74 6.31
C PHE A 301 4.02 9.31 6.03
N ALA A 302 3.41 8.61 5.07
CA ALA A 302 3.79 7.25 4.67
C ALA A 302 3.72 7.08 3.15
N CYS A 303 4.04 5.89 2.64
CA CYS A 303 3.87 5.47 1.24
C CYS A 303 3.06 4.18 1.27
N THR A 304 2.12 3.99 0.34
CA THR A 304 1.32 2.77 0.28
C THR A 304 0.79 2.58 -1.14
N ASP A 305 0.71 1.33 -1.58
CA ASP A 305 0.23 0.99 -2.91
C ASP A 305 -1.31 1.01 -3.00
N MET A 306 -2.02 1.24 -1.87
CA MET A 306 -3.43 1.65 -1.89
C MET A 306 -3.60 3.00 -2.61
N GLY A 307 -2.53 3.81 -2.65
CA GLY A 307 -2.47 4.98 -3.52
C GLY A 307 -2.73 4.63 -4.98
N ASN A 308 -2.13 3.55 -5.51
CA ASN A 308 -2.34 3.11 -6.88
C ASN A 308 -3.81 2.78 -7.16
N VAL A 309 -4.49 2.10 -6.23
CA VAL A 309 -5.92 1.79 -6.32
C VAL A 309 -6.74 3.07 -6.36
N SER A 310 -6.41 4.06 -5.52
CA SER A 310 -7.15 5.32 -5.43
C SER A 310 -7.13 6.19 -6.69
N HIS A 311 -6.14 5.98 -7.57
CA HIS A 311 -6.08 6.65 -8.87
C HIS A 311 -6.99 6.00 -9.92
N ALA A 312 -7.40 4.74 -9.70
CA ALA A 312 -8.24 3.98 -10.63
C ALA A 312 -9.69 3.82 -10.14
N VAL A 313 -9.90 3.74 -8.82
CA VAL A 313 -11.18 3.46 -8.18
C VAL A 313 -11.39 4.41 -7.00
N PRO A 314 -12.60 4.98 -6.81
CA PRO A 314 -12.94 5.74 -5.60
C PRO A 314 -12.57 4.95 -4.34
N SER A 315 -11.70 5.54 -3.50
CA SER A 315 -11.05 4.78 -2.42
C SER A 315 -10.94 5.54 -1.12
N ILE A 316 -10.91 4.82 0.01
CA ILE A 316 -10.51 5.36 1.32
C ILE A 316 -9.53 4.42 2.03
N HIS A 317 -8.61 5.01 2.79
CA HIS A 317 -7.61 4.31 3.60
C HIS A 317 -7.46 4.96 4.99
N PRO A 318 -8.56 5.11 5.77
CA PRO A 318 -8.49 5.68 7.11
C PRO A 318 -7.54 4.89 8.02
N VAL A 319 -6.85 5.60 8.90
CA VAL A 319 -5.94 5.00 9.88
C VAL A 319 -6.55 5.09 11.28
N LEU A 320 -6.40 4.00 12.03
CA LEU A 320 -7.02 3.75 13.30
C LEU A 320 -5.99 3.77 14.44
N ASP A 321 -6.18 4.67 15.40
CA ASP A 321 -5.30 4.71 16.58
C ASP A 321 -5.39 3.39 17.38
N ILE A 322 -4.23 2.80 17.69
CA ILE A 322 -4.05 1.64 18.56
C ILE A 322 -3.01 1.83 19.67
N THR A 323 -2.25 2.94 19.68
CA THR A 323 -1.15 3.14 20.66
C THR A 323 -1.17 4.51 21.34
N GLY A 324 -2.00 5.46 20.91
CA GLY A 324 -2.07 6.81 21.47
C GLY A 324 -0.75 7.56 21.37
N GLY A 325 0.03 7.32 20.32
CA GLY A 325 1.35 7.93 20.13
C GLY A 325 2.52 7.20 20.79
N ALA A 326 2.31 6.06 21.46
CA ALA A 326 3.35 5.42 22.25
C ALA A 326 4.46 4.73 21.42
N CYS A 327 4.12 4.21 20.25
CA CYS A 327 5.06 3.61 19.29
C CYS A 327 4.52 3.76 17.87
N ALA A 328 5.42 3.80 16.88
CA ALA A 328 5.08 3.97 15.47
C ALA A 328 5.19 2.64 14.70
N PRO A 329 4.53 2.52 13.53
CA PRO A 329 4.75 1.40 12.63
C PRO A 329 6.25 1.20 12.36
N HIS A 330 6.64 -0.05 12.14
CA HIS A 330 8.01 -0.51 11.91
C HIS A 330 8.90 -0.52 13.17
N GLU A 331 8.30 -0.34 14.36
CA GLU A 331 8.95 -0.57 15.64
C GLU A 331 8.52 -1.92 16.25
N ALA A 332 9.44 -2.61 16.95
CA ALA A 332 9.12 -3.86 17.65
C ALA A 332 7.96 -3.69 18.66
N ALA A 333 7.90 -2.53 19.34
CA ALA A 333 6.82 -2.20 20.25
C ALA A 333 5.44 -2.11 19.55
N PHE A 334 5.40 -1.78 18.26
CA PHE A 334 4.15 -1.73 17.49
C PHE A 334 3.68 -3.13 17.12
N ALA A 335 4.60 -4.06 16.81
CA ALA A 335 4.25 -5.48 16.64
C ALA A 335 3.61 -6.04 17.93
N GLU A 336 4.12 -5.68 19.11
CA GLU A 336 3.50 -6.06 20.38
C GLU A 336 2.13 -5.40 20.59
N ALA A 337 2.01 -4.10 20.27
CA ALA A 337 0.75 -3.37 20.37
C ALA A 337 -0.34 -3.92 19.44
N ALA A 338 0.04 -4.51 18.30
CA ALA A 338 -0.86 -5.15 17.35
C ALA A 338 -1.54 -6.44 17.86
N LEU A 339 -1.30 -6.84 19.11
CA LEU A 339 -2.03 -7.89 19.85
C LEU A 339 -2.81 -7.35 21.06
N GLY A 340 -2.77 -6.04 21.29
CA GLY A 340 -3.36 -5.39 22.46
C GLY A 340 -4.87 -5.17 22.37
N ALA A 341 -5.50 -4.82 23.49
CA ALA A 341 -6.94 -4.56 23.55
C ALA A 341 -7.40 -3.42 22.62
N GLU A 342 -6.59 -2.38 22.44
CA GLU A 342 -6.88 -1.28 21.50
C GLU A 342 -6.77 -1.75 20.04
N ALA A 343 -5.84 -2.65 19.72
CA ALA A 343 -5.77 -3.29 18.41
C ALA A 343 -6.99 -4.18 18.13
N GLU A 344 -7.41 -5.00 19.10
CA GLU A 344 -8.64 -5.79 18.99
C GLU A 344 -9.87 -4.90 18.77
N ARG A 345 -9.94 -3.75 19.48
CA ARG A 345 -11.00 -2.77 19.30
C ARG A 345 -10.96 -2.15 17.91
N ALA A 346 -9.78 -1.75 17.42
CA ALA A 346 -9.61 -1.16 16.08
C ALA A 346 -10.03 -2.14 14.97
N VAL A 347 -9.75 -3.45 15.11
CA VAL A 347 -10.24 -4.46 14.16
C VAL A 347 -11.76 -4.46 14.08
N LEU A 348 -12.44 -4.48 15.22
CA LEU A 348 -13.91 -4.54 15.27
C LEU A 348 -14.54 -3.22 14.82
N ASP A 349 -14.05 -2.09 15.31
CA ASP A 349 -14.58 -0.77 14.95
C ASP A 349 -14.32 -0.48 13.46
N GLY A 350 -13.13 -0.80 12.95
CA GLY A 350 -12.78 -0.67 11.53
C GLY A 350 -13.66 -1.56 10.64
N ALA A 351 -13.88 -2.81 11.03
CA ALA A 351 -14.79 -3.71 10.32
C ALA A 351 -16.22 -3.15 10.25
N VAL A 352 -16.74 -2.62 11.37
CA VAL A 352 -18.08 -2.04 11.42
C VAL A 352 -18.18 -0.76 10.59
N ALA A 353 -17.19 0.14 10.71
CA ALA A 353 -17.17 1.39 9.98
C ALA A 353 -17.09 1.19 8.46
N MET A 354 -16.26 0.24 7.98
CA MET A 354 -16.22 -0.14 6.57
C MET A 354 -17.55 -0.75 6.10
N ALA A 355 -18.15 -1.65 6.89
CA ALA A 355 -19.43 -2.25 6.55
C ALA A 355 -20.56 -1.21 6.44
N TRP A 356 -20.65 -0.28 7.39
CA TRP A 356 -21.64 0.81 7.34
C TRP A 356 -21.38 1.74 6.16
N THR A 357 -20.12 2.11 5.90
CA THR A 357 -19.76 2.97 4.77
C THR A 357 -20.15 2.36 3.43
N ALA A 358 -19.93 1.05 3.25
CA ALA A 358 -20.36 0.34 2.04
C ALA A 358 -21.89 0.28 1.91
N ALA A 359 -22.62 0.10 3.01
CA ALA A 359 -24.08 0.07 3.01
C ALA A 359 -24.68 1.44 2.67
N ASP A 360 -24.15 2.50 3.27
CA ASP A 360 -24.59 3.87 3.02
C ASP A 360 -24.27 4.29 1.58
N LEU A 361 -23.09 3.91 1.05
CA LEU A 361 -22.76 4.17 -0.35
C LEU A 361 -23.79 3.53 -1.30
N ALA A 362 -24.16 2.27 -1.05
CA ALA A 362 -25.13 1.58 -1.87
C ALA A 362 -26.52 2.24 -1.82
N ALA A 363 -26.95 2.66 -0.63
CA ALA A 363 -28.20 3.38 -0.45
C ALA A 363 -28.20 4.73 -1.19
N ASP A 364 -27.10 5.49 -1.06
CA ASP A 364 -26.95 6.77 -1.75
C ASP A 364 -26.94 6.60 -3.28
N LEU A 365 -26.25 5.59 -3.82
CA LEU A 365 -26.20 5.32 -5.28
C LEU A 365 -27.56 4.86 -5.82
N ALA A 366 -28.32 4.09 -5.02
CA ALA A 366 -29.67 3.70 -5.38
C ALA A 366 -30.62 4.90 -5.43
N ALA A 367 -30.51 5.84 -4.49
CA ALA A 367 -31.28 7.07 -4.48
C ALA A 367 -30.98 7.95 -5.71
N GLU A 368 -29.70 8.17 -6.03
CA GLU A 368 -29.27 8.92 -7.23
C GLU A 368 -29.82 8.29 -8.52
N SER A 369 -29.80 6.95 -8.60
CA SER A 369 -30.34 6.22 -9.75
C SER A 369 -31.85 6.41 -9.90
N ALA A 370 -32.60 6.40 -8.80
CA ALA A 370 -34.04 6.62 -8.80
C ALA A 370 -34.41 8.06 -9.25
N GLU A 371 -33.72 9.07 -8.71
CA GLU A 371 -33.93 10.47 -9.12
C GLU A 371 -33.62 10.71 -10.60
N SER A 372 -32.54 10.09 -11.11
CA SER A 372 -32.19 10.18 -12.54
C SER A 372 -33.25 9.58 -13.45
N ALA A 373 -33.86 8.45 -13.05
CA ALA A 373 -34.93 7.79 -13.80
C ALA A 373 -36.23 8.60 -13.79
N GLU A 374 -36.59 9.22 -12.66
CA GLU A 374 -37.74 10.12 -12.56
C GLU A 374 -37.57 11.39 -13.41
N SER A 375 -36.38 11.99 -13.40
CA SER A 375 -36.04 13.15 -14.23
C SER A 375 -36.06 12.85 -15.74
N ALA A 376 -35.55 11.68 -16.14
CA ALA A 376 -35.61 11.21 -17.53
C ALA A 376 -37.03 10.87 -18.01
N ALA A 377 -37.91 10.43 -17.10
CA ALA A 377 -39.32 10.22 -17.40
C ALA A 377 -40.07 11.56 -17.57
N ALA A 378 -39.79 12.55 -16.70
CA ALA A 378 -40.44 13.87 -16.73
C ALA A 378 -40.02 14.76 -17.92
N THR A 379 -38.92 14.45 -18.60
CA THR A 379 -38.43 15.18 -19.79
C THR A 379 -38.90 14.58 -21.12
N ASN A 380 -39.55 13.42 -21.09
CA ASN A 380 -40.16 12.75 -22.24
C ASN A 380 -41.70 12.88 -22.29
N GLU A 381 -42.30 13.61 -21.34
CA GLU A 381 -43.68 14.13 -21.39
C GLU A 381 -43.67 15.61 -21.80
#